data_AF-A0A091S008-F1
#
_entry.id   AF-A0A091S008-F1
#
_cell.length_a   1.000
_cell.length_b   1.000
_cell.length_c   1.000
_cell.angle_alpha   90.00
_cell.angle_beta   90.00
_cell.angle_gamma   90.00
#
_symmetry.space_group_name_H-M   'P 1'
#
loop_
_entity.id
_entity.type
_entity.pdbx_description
1 polymer ?
#
loop_
_entity_poly.entity_id
_entity_poly.type
_entity_poly.pdbx_seq_one_letter_code
_entity_poly.pdbx_strand_id
1 'polypeptide(L)'
;VLFTQFLQSCLLCSIMFSSLKGVSLTAAKERGQLVFLEGLKSCLDLWFGEEEDQSGQPSPLQFISESASDLKALFDFVRLSLTPASSDSWKCPVLLVDDLSVLLSLGAAPVAVLDFIHYCRVVVCSQLKGNIVVLVHSNEDSEDEENELVVNSLCHHSDLILWVEGLATGFCKDVHGQIKITRRVSLELTGEQDVVQIYQYKIQDKNVTFFARGLSAAVL
;
A
#
# COMPACT_ATOMS: atom_id res chain seq x y z
N VAL A 1 -4.96 10.36 7.40
CA VAL A 1 -4.43 9.21 6.62
C VAL A 1 -4.86 9.40 5.17
N LEU A 2 -3.98 9.19 4.21
CA LEU A 2 -4.33 9.11 2.78
C LEU A 2 -4.27 7.64 2.38
N PHE A 3 -5.36 7.13 1.84
CA PHE A 3 -5.47 5.76 1.33
C PHE A 3 -5.65 5.82 -0.18
N THR A 4 -4.69 5.28 -0.92
CA THR A 4 -4.75 5.15 -2.37
C THR A 4 -4.95 3.68 -2.71
N GLN A 5 -6.08 3.35 -3.34
CA GLN A 5 -6.44 1.98 -3.68
C GLN A 5 -6.75 1.86 -5.16
N PHE A 6 -6.10 0.91 -5.83
CA PHE A 6 -6.22 0.77 -7.28
C PHE A 6 -7.22 -0.32 -7.71
N LEU A 7 -7.36 -1.41 -6.94
CA LEU A 7 -8.17 -2.58 -7.34
C LEU A 7 -9.55 -2.71 -6.68
N GLN A 8 -9.69 -2.36 -5.40
CA GLN A 8 -10.93 -2.64 -4.65
C GLN A 8 -11.78 -1.38 -4.48
N SER A 9 -13.10 -1.54 -4.53
CA SER A 9 -14.03 -0.44 -4.29
C SER A 9 -13.97 0.02 -2.83
N CYS A 10 -14.13 1.33 -2.60
CA CYS A 10 -14.20 1.95 -1.28
C CYS A 10 -15.25 1.29 -0.36
N LEU A 11 -16.31 0.71 -0.95
CA LEU A 11 -17.33 -0.06 -0.24
C LEU A 11 -16.76 -1.34 0.39
N LEU A 12 -15.94 -2.12 -0.31
CA LEU A 12 -15.33 -3.32 0.26
C LEU A 12 -14.36 -2.97 1.38
N CYS A 13 -13.55 -1.93 1.21
CA CYS A 13 -12.64 -1.45 2.24
C CYS A 13 -13.41 -0.93 3.47
N SER A 14 -14.49 -0.16 3.26
CA SER A 14 -15.36 0.33 4.34
C SER A 14 -16.04 -0.80 5.09
N ILE A 15 -16.56 -1.82 4.39
CA ILE A 15 -17.18 -3.00 5.03
C ILE A 15 -16.13 -3.78 5.84
N MET A 16 -14.94 -4.00 5.27
CA MET A 16 -13.83 -4.67 5.94
C MET A 16 -13.42 -3.94 7.23
N PHE A 17 -13.13 -2.64 7.16
CA PHE A 17 -12.71 -1.87 8.34
C PHE A 17 -13.81 -1.71 9.39
N SER A 18 -15.06 -1.54 8.96
CA SER A 18 -16.21 -1.47 9.88
C SER A 18 -16.42 -2.80 10.61
N SER A 19 -16.32 -3.91 9.88
CA SER A 19 -16.53 -5.27 10.42
C SER A 19 -15.36 -5.76 11.29
N LEU A 20 -14.11 -5.45 10.91
CA LEU A 20 -12.90 -5.94 11.57
C LEU A 20 -12.44 -5.07 12.74
N LYS A 21 -12.66 -3.75 12.69
CA LYS A 21 -12.10 -2.80 13.68
C LYS A 21 -13.13 -1.92 14.37
N GLY A 22 -14.40 -1.96 14.00
CA GLY A 22 -15.42 -1.07 14.55
C GLY A 22 -15.17 0.42 14.22
N VAL A 23 -14.33 0.70 13.22
CA VAL A 23 -14.00 2.06 12.78
C VAL A 23 -14.76 2.34 11.50
N SER A 24 -15.60 3.38 11.50
CA SER A 24 -16.29 3.86 10.30
C SER A 24 -15.33 4.72 9.46
N LEU A 25 -14.89 4.21 8.31
CA LEU A 25 -14.10 4.98 7.35
C LEU A 25 -14.88 6.17 6.80
N THR A 26 -16.20 6.05 6.67
CA THR A 26 -17.09 7.13 6.22
C THR A 26 -17.06 8.30 7.19
N ALA A 27 -17.19 8.03 8.50
CA ALA A 27 -17.10 9.07 9.52
C ALA A 27 -15.69 9.70 9.59
N ALA A 28 -14.63 8.92 9.35
CA ALA A 28 -13.27 9.44 9.27
C ALA A 28 -13.07 10.34 8.04
N LYS A 29 -13.65 9.97 6.89
CA LYS A 29 -13.66 10.80 5.67
C LYS A 29 -14.41 12.12 5.89
N GLU A 30 -15.59 12.06 6.49
CA GLU A 30 -16.41 13.25 6.80
C GLU A 30 -15.73 14.21 7.80
N ARG A 31 -14.99 13.67 8.77
CA ARG A 31 -14.16 14.47 9.70
C ARG A 31 -12.89 15.02 9.05
N GLY A 32 -12.70 14.77 7.77
CA GLY A 32 -11.51 15.11 7.01
C GLY A 32 -10.28 14.32 7.44
N GLN A 33 -10.41 13.29 8.30
CA GLN A 33 -9.35 12.42 8.85
C GLN A 33 -8.76 11.40 7.86
N LEU A 34 -9.50 11.16 6.79
CA LEU A 34 -9.18 10.21 5.74
C LEU A 34 -9.41 10.86 4.38
N VAL A 35 -8.37 10.89 3.55
CA VAL A 35 -8.50 11.14 2.13
C VAL A 35 -8.41 9.79 1.41
N PHE A 36 -9.24 9.57 0.41
CA PHE A 36 -9.32 8.30 -0.31
C PHE A 36 -9.26 8.56 -1.82
N LEU A 37 -8.34 7.91 -2.51
CA LEU A 37 -8.29 7.85 -3.97
C LEU A 37 -8.86 6.50 -4.43
N GLU A 38 -10.01 6.55 -5.10
CA GLU A 38 -10.67 5.39 -5.70
C GLU A 38 -10.12 5.13 -7.10
N GLY A 39 -8.99 4.44 -7.21
CA GLY A 39 -8.29 4.24 -8.48
C GLY A 39 -9.14 3.58 -9.55
N LEU A 40 -9.87 2.50 -9.22
CA LEU A 40 -10.77 1.84 -10.17
C LEU A 40 -11.86 2.77 -10.71
N LYS A 41 -12.46 3.59 -9.82
CA LYS A 41 -13.48 4.56 -10.23
C LYS A 41 -12.85 5.63 -11.14
N SER A 42 -11.71 6.18 -10.74
CA SER A 42 -10.98 7.16 -11.53
C SER A 42 -10.52 6.63 -12.89
N CYS A 43 -10.17 5.35 -13.01
CA CYS A 43 -9.90 4.70 -14.30
C CYS A 43 -11.16 4.65 -15.18
N LEU A 44 -12.30 4.23 -14.60
CA LEU A 44 -13.57 4.14 -15.32
C LEU A 44 -14.05 5.51 -15.78
N ASP A 45 -13.95 6.53 -14.92
CA ASP A 45 -14.31 7.90 -15.23
C ASP A 45 -13.41 8.47 -16.36
N LEU A 46 -12.13 8.09 -16.42
CA LEU A 46 -11.23 8.48 -17.51
C LEU A 46 -11.53 7.79 -18.85
N TRP A 47 -11.95 6.52 -18.82
CA TRP A 47 -12.20 5.73 -20.04
C TRP A 47 -13.61 5.92 -20.60
N PHE A 48 -14.58 6.15 -19.72
CA PHE A 48 -16.01 6.14 -20.04
C PHE A 48 -16.75 7.41 -19.59
N GLY A 49 -16.09 8.32 -18.87
CA GLY A 49 -16.72 9.56 -18.43
C GLY A 49 -16.98 10.50 -19.60
N GLU A 50 -18.14 11.14 -19.57
CA GLU A 50 -18.37 12.36 -20.33
C GLU A 50 -17.52 13.47 -19.71
N GLU A 51 -16.92 14.36 -20.53
CA GLU A 51 -16.10 15.49 -20.07
C GLU A 51 -16.95 16.50 -19.28
N GLU A 52 -17.43 16.15 -18.08
CA GLU A 52 -18.09 17.09 -17.18
C GLU A 52 -17.02 17.84 -16.36
N ASP A 53 -16.74 19.08 -16.80
CA ASP A 53 -16.23 20.24 -16.05
C ASP A 53 -15.59 19.95 -14.68
N GLN A 54 -14.37 19.40 -14.67
CA GLN A 54 -13.55 19.32 -13.46
C GLN A 54 -12.34 20.25 -13.55
N SER A 55 -12.57 21.52 -13.18
CA SER A 55 -11.62 22.46 -12.59
C SER A 55 -10.15 22.43 -13.05
N GLY A 56 -9.83 22.26 -14.34
CA GLY A 56 -8.48 22.42 -14.92
C GLY A 56 -7.32 21.67 -14.23
N GLN A 57 -7.59 20.73 -13.32
CA GLN A 57 -6.59 19.96 -12.59
C GLN A 57 -6.43 18.60 -13.27
N PRO A 58 -5.20 18.15 -13.55
CA PRO A 58 -4.96 16.87 -14.19
C PRO A 58 -5.48 15.73 -13.32
N SER A 59 -6.12 14.74 -13.94
CA SER A 59 -6.54 13.53 -13.24
C SER A 59 -5.31 12.82 -12.65
N PRO A 60 -5.38 12.32 -11.40
CA PRO A 60 -4.27 11.58 -10.79
C PRO A 60 -3.82 10.38 -11.63
N LEU A 61 -4.71 9.81 -12.45
CA LEU A 61 -4.46 8.66 -13.32
C LEU A 61 -4.36 9.02 -14.81
N GLN A 62 -4.07 10.29 -15.13
CA GLN A 62 -3.88 10.75 -16.52
C GLN A 62 -2.82 9.94 -17.27
N PHE A 63 -1.90 9.27 -16.55
CA PHE A 63 -0.89 8.43 -17.16
C PHE A 63 -1.43 7.23 -17.94
N ILE A 64 -2.67 6.82 -17.68
CA ILE A 64 -3.30 5.70 -18.39
C ILE A 64 -3.69 6.12 -19.82
N SER A 65 -4.02 7.40 -20.03
CA SER A 65 -4.41 7.92 -21.35
C SER A 65 -3.23 8.42 -22.19
N GLU A 66 -2.13 8.82 -21.54
CA GLU A 66 -0.96 9.38 -22.22
C GLU A 66 0.15 8.33 -22.33
N SER A 67 0.54 8.01 -23.57
CA SER A 67 1.36 6.84 -23.95
C SER A 67 2.78 6.75 -23.39
N ALA A 68 3.24 7.70 -22.57
CA ALA A 68 4.53 7.64 -21.86
C ALA A 68 4.66 8.79 -20.85
N SER A 69 3.74 8.90 -19.90
CA SER A 69 3.83 9.93 -18.87
C SER A 69 4.34 9.38 -17.55
N ASP A 70 5.05 10.24 -16.82
CA ASP A 70 5.47 9.99 -15.46
C ASP A 70 4.25 9.92 -14.51
N LEU A 71 4.45 9.40 -13.31
CA LEU A 71 3.41 9.37 -12.27
C LEU A 71 3.29 10.71 -11.52
N LYS A 72 3.63 11.83 -12.18
CA LYS A 72 3.70 13.14 -11.52
C LYS A 72 2.32 13.64 -11.11
N ALA A 73 1.29 13.45 -11.93
CA ALA A 73 -0.08 13.85 -11.57
C ALA A 73 -0.57 13.11 -10.31
N LEU A 74 -0.28 11.81 -10.21
CA LEU A 74 -0.57 11.00 -9.03
C LEU A 74 0.20 11.51 -7.80
N PHE A 75 1.49 11.80 -7.95
CA PHE A 75 2.31 12.38 -6.88
C PHE A 75 1.79 13.74 -6.44
N ASP A 76 1.45 14.62 -7.38
CA ASP A 76 0.93 15.96 -7.09
C ASP A 76 -0.38 15.87 -6.31
N PHE A 77 -1.27 14.93 -6.67
CA PHE A 77 -2.48 14.62 -5.91
C PHE A 77 -2.16 14.19 -4.47
N VAL A 78 -1.21 13.26 -4.28
CA VAL A 78 -0.78 12.80 -2.95
C VAL A 78 -0.23 13.96 -2.12
N ARG A 79 0.65 14.77 -2.72
CA ARG A 79 1.26 15.93 -2.07
C ARG A 79 0.21 16.95 -1.66
N LEU A 80 -0.72 17.32 -2.55
CA LEU A 80 -1.79 18.28 -2.26
C LEU A 80 -2.72 17.77 -1.17
N SER A 81 -3.08 16.47 -1.21
CA SER A 81 -3.95 15.83 -0.23
C SER A 81 -3.33 15.73 1.16
N LEU A 82 -2.01 15.65 1.25
CA LEU A 82 -1.27 15.57 2.52
C LEU A 82 -0.77 16.92 3.02
N THR A 83 -0.79 17.95 2.18
CA THR A 83 -0.43 19.31 2.59
C THR A 83 -1.56 19.92 3.39
N PRO A 84 -1.33 20.31 4.63
CA PRO A 84 -2.39 20.82 5.46
C PRO A 84 -2.88 22.21 5.05
N ALA A 85 -4.20 22.40 5.02
CA ALA A 85 -4.81 23.69 4.74
C ALA A 85 -4.78 24.68 5.93
N SER A 86 -4.53 24.20 7.17
CA SER A 86 -4.52 25.03 8.38
C SER A 86 -3.50 24.56 9.44
N SER A 87 -3.16 25.44 10.38
CA SER A 87 -2.12 25.27 11.41
C SER A 87 -2.42 24.20 12.48
N ASP A 88 -3.65 23.68 12.54
CA ASP A 88 -4.09 22.64 13.50
C ASP A 88 -4.08 21.22 12.91
N SER A 89 -3.44 21.06 11.76
CA SER A 89 -3.41 19.82 11.00
C SER A 89 -2.45 18.76 11.56
N TRP A 90 -2.72 17.50 11.24
CA TRP A 90 -2.17 16.35 11.94
C TRP A 90 -0.65 16.28 11.88
N LYS A 91 -0.06 15.95 13.03
CA LYS A 91 1.39 16.02 13.24
C LYS A 91 2.21 14.98 12.46
N CYS A 92 1.58 13.91 11.97
CA CYS A 92 2.25 12.84 11.21
C CYS A 92 1.24 12.17 10.25
N PRO A 93 1.22 12.48 8.94
CA PRO A 93 0.36 11.78 7.99
C PRO A 93 0.82 10.33 7.76
N VAL A 94 -0.12 9.48 7.34
CA VAL A 94 0.19 8.12 6.87
C VAL A 94 -0.35 8.00 5.45
N LEU A 95 0.50 7.61 4.51
CA LEU A 95 0.13 7.23 3.15
C LEU A 95 0.07 5.70 3.08
N LEU A 96 -1.08 5.18 2.67
CA LEU A 96 -1.32 3.76 2.47
C LEU A 96 -1.56 3.53 0.98
N VAL A 97 -0.67 2.78 0.33
CA VAL A 97 -0.77 2.43 -1.08
C VAL A 97 -1.14 0.96 -1.20
N ASP A 98 -2.38 0.71 -1.60
CA ASP A 98 -2.92 -0.64 -1.79
C ASP A 98 -2.63 -1.12 -3.22
N ASP A 99 -1.77 -2.13 -3.27
CA ASP A 99 -1.27 -2.82 -4.46
C ASP A 99 -0.62 -1.91 -5.53
N LEU A 100 0.68 -1.68 -5.38
CA LEU A 100 1.46 -0.91 -6.34
C LEU A 100 1.64 -1.63 -7.69
N SER A 101 1.58 -2.97 -7.70
CA SER A 101 1.83 -3.78 -8.90
C SER A 101 0.84 -3.48 -10.03
N VAL A 102 -0.37 -3.02 -9.66
CA VAL A 102 -1.43 -2.59 -10.58
C VAL A 102 -0.97 -1.45 -11.49
N LEU A 103 -0.11 -0.56 -11.01
CA LEU A 103 0.40 0.53 -11.84
C LEU A 103 1.18 0.00 -13.05
N LEU A 104 1.94 -1.09 -12.87
CA LEU A 104 2.63 -1.78 -13.96
C LEU A 104 1.62 -2.35 -14.96
N SER A 105 0.58 -3.02 -14.47
CA SER A 105 -0.50 -3.56 -15.32
C SER A 105 -1.29 -2.49 -16.07
N LEU A 106 -1.31 -1.26 -15.55
CA LEU A 106 -1.91 -0.09 -16.21
C LEU A 106 -0.95 0.61 -17.19
N GLY A 107 0.24 0.06 -17.41
CA GLY A 107 1.22 0.56 -18.39
C GLY A 107 2.25 1.53 -17.84
N ALA A 108 2.32 1.74 -16.52
CA ALA A 108 3.37 2.56 -15.92
C ALA A 108 4.71 1.81 -15.97
N ALA A 109 5.78 2.49 -16.40
CA ALA A 109 7.12 1.91 -16.40
C ALA A 109 7.61 1.67 -14.96
N PRO A 110 8.39 0.60 -14.69
CA PRO A 110 8.91 0.29 -13.35
C PRO A 110 9.67 1.44 -12.70
N VAL A 111 10.48 2.15 -13.49
CA VAL A 111 11.24 3.31 -13.01
C VAL A 111 10.31 4.44 -12.56
N ALA A 112 9.23 4.71 -13.30
CA ALA A 112 8.25 5.73 -12.93
C ALA A 112 7.52 5.38 -11.62
N VAL A 113 7.23 4.09 -11.41
CA VAL A 113 6.65 3.57 -10.16
C VAL A 113 7.60 3.77 -8.97
N LEU A 114 8.88 3.47 -9.15
CA LEU A 114 9.90 3.68 -8.12
C LEU A 114 10.12 5.17 -7.82
N ASP A 115 10.16 6.02 -8.84
CA ASP A 115 10.26 7.47 -8.70
C ASP A 115 9.07 8.01 -7.91
N PHE A 116 7.85 7.57 -8.22
CA PHE A 116 6.64 7.94 -7.47
C PHE A 116 6.76 7.63 -5.98
N ILE A 117 7.17 6.41 -5.62
CA ILE A 117 7.35 6.02 -4.22
C ILE A 117 8.48 6.83 -3.57
N HIS A 118 9.58 7.06 -4.28
CA HIS A 118 10.69 7.87 -3.79
C HIS A 118 10.24 9.30 -3.46
N TYR A 119 9.54 9.97 -4.37
CA TYR A 119 9.02 11.32 -4.15
C TYR A 119 8.01 11.35 -2.99
N CYS A 120 7.12 10.36 -2.91
CA CYS A 120 6.21 10.22 -1.77
C CYS A 120 7.00 10.12 -0.45
N ARG A 121 8.05 9.28 -0.40
CA ARG A 121 8.88 9.09 0.80
C ARG A 121 9.58 10.38 1.23
N VAL A 122 10.10 11.15 0.28
CA VAL A 122 10.71 12.45 0.55
C VAL A 122 9.69 13.42 1.19
N VAL A 123 8.49 13.53 0.63
CA VAL A 123 7.46 14.42 1.19
C VAL A 123 6.95 13.90 2.53
N VAL A 124 6.49 12.66 2.59
CA VAL A 124 5.80 12.12 3.77
C VAL A 124 6.77 11.88 4.92
N CYS A 125 7.85 11.15 4.71
CA CYS A 125 8.75 10.75 5.80
C CYS A 125 9.69 11.90 6.19
N SER A 126 10.28 12.59 5.22
CA SER A 126 11.30 13.62 5.52
C SER A 126 10.69 14.97 5.90
N GLN A 127 9.71 15.46 5.14
CA GLN A 127 9.11 16.79 5.37
C GLN A 127 7.97 16.75 6.39
N LEU A 128 7.04 15.81 6.25
CA LEU A 128 5.83 15.74 7.09
C LEU A 128 5.98 14.84 8.32
N LYS A 129 7.14 14.18 8.50
CA LYS A 129 7.41 13.23 9.60
C LYS A 129 6.32 12.16 9.75
N GLY A 130 5.78 11.74 8.61
CA GLY A 130 4.77 10.71 8.46
C GLY A 130 5.36 9.33 8.15
N ASN A 131 4.49 8.40 7.80
CA ASN A 131 4.87 7.04 7.39
C ASN A 131 4.21 6.67 6.06
N ILE A 132 4.87 5.78 5.31
CA ILE A 132 4.30 5.16 4.10
C ILE A 132 4.21 3.67 4.33
N VAL A 133 3.09 3.08 3.94
CA VAL A 133 2.91 1.62 3.83
C VAL A 133 2.48 1.31 2.41
N VAL A 134 3.20 0.40 1.78
CA VAL A 134 2.94 -0.03 0.40
C VAL A 134 2.70 -1.53 0.42
N LEU A 135 1.63 -1.98 -0.23
CA LEU A 135 1.41 -3.38 -0.57
C LEU A 135 1.88 -3.62 -1.99
N VAL A 136 2.65 -4.69 -2.21
CA VAL A 136 3.03 -5.18 -3.55
C VAL A 136 2.88 -6.69 -3.56
N HIS A 137 2.36 -7.23 -4.67
CA HIS A 137 2.31 -8.66 -4.90
C HIS A 137 3.64 -9.15 -5.47
N SER A 138 4.18 -10.21 -4.88
CA SER A 138 5.31 -10.95 -5.42
C SER A 138 4.88 -12.39 -5.67
N ASN A 139 5.25 -12.93 -6.82
CA ASN A 139 5.01 -14.31 -7.18
C ASN A 139 6.35 -14.95 -7.52
N GLU A 140 6.77 -15.95 -6.74
CA GLU A 140 8.07 -16.63 -6.96
C GLU A 140 8.11 -17.40 -8.30
N ASP A 141 6.94 -17.72 -8.86
CA ASP A 141 6.81 -18.44 -10.14
C ASP A 141 6.55 -17.50 -11.35
N SER A 142 6.61 -16.17 -11.19
CA SER A 142 6.39 -15.25 -12.30
C SER A 142 7.66 -14.90 -13.05
N GLU A 143 7.61 -14.92 -14.39
CA GLU A 143 8.65 -14.36 -15.27
C GLU A 143 8.53 -12.83 -15.43
N ASP A 144 7.89 -12.14 -14.48
CA ASP A 144 7.63 -10.70 -14.52
C ASP A 144 8.83 -9.93 -13.95
N GLU A 145 9.86 -9.77 -14.79
CA GLU A 145 11.10 -9.05 -14.45
C GLU A 145 10.85 -7.60 -13.99
N GLU A 146 9.81 -6.96 -14.53
CA GLU A 146 9.42 -5.59 -14.20
C GLU A 146 8.89 -5.49 -12.76
N ASN A 147 7.99 -6.40 -12.38
CA ASN A 147 7.49 -6.47 -11.01
C ASN A 147 8.57 -6.91 -10.02
N GLU A 148 9.42 -7.86 -10.38
CA GLU A 148 10.56 -8.27 -9.54
C GLU A 148 11.50 -7.10 -9.24
N LEU A 149 11.78 -6.25 -10.24
CA LEU A 149 12.59 -5.05 -10.06
C LEU A 149 11.96 -4.09 -9.03
N VAL A 150 10.64 -3.88 -9.10
CA VAL A 150 9.90 -3.04 -8.15
C VAL A 150 9.95 -3.64 -6.74
N VAL A 151 9.62 -4.92 -6.59
CA VAL A 151 9.64 -5.64 -5.30
C VAL A 151 11.02 -5.57 -4.66
N ASN A 152 12.07 -5.90 -5.40
CA ASN A 152 13.44 -5.91 -4.89
C ASN A 152 13.86 -4.50 -4.45
N SER A 153 13.60 -3.48 -5.28
CA SER A 153 13.91 -2.10 -4.94
C SER A 153 13.17 -1.62 -3.69
N LEU A 154 11.88 -1.94 -3.54
CA LEU A 154 11.11 -1.59 -2.34
C LEU A 154 11.65 -2.28 -1.09
N CYS A 155 11.99 -3.57 -1.19
CA CYS A 155 12.65 -4.29 -0.11
C CYS A 155 13.95 -3.58 0.30
N HIS A 156 14.75 -3.10 -0.66
CA HIS A 156 15.98 -2.36 -0.37
C HIS A 156 15.76 -1.01 0.32
N HIS A 157 14.64 -0.34 0.08
CA HIS A 157 14.36 0.98 0.64
C HIS A 157 13.47 0.98 1.89
N SER A 158 12.98 -0.19 2.31
CA SER A 158 12.05 -0.33 3.43
C SER A 158 12.74 -0.54 4.77
N ASP A 159 12.27 0.16 5.80
CA ASP A 159 12.73 -0.01 7.19
C ASP A 159 12.09 -1.25 7.87
N LEU A 160 10.90 -1.64 7.41
CA LEU A 160 10.14 -2.79 7.89
C LEU A 160 9.48 -3.50 6.70
N ILE A 161 9.71 -4.80 6.58
CA ILE A 161 9.13 -5.64 5.54
C ILE A 161 8.23 -6.68 6.20
N LEU A 162 6.99 -6.77 5.74
CA LEU A 162 6.02 -7.79 6.12
C LEU A 162 5.78 -8.69 4.91
N TRP A 163 6.45 -9.85 4.89
CA TRP A 163 6.30 -10.82 3.81
C TRP A 163 5.27 -11.87 4.21
N VAL A 164 4.19 -11.99 3.44
CA VAL A 164 3.10 -12.92 3.73
C VAL A 164 3.03 -13.96 2.62
N GLU A 165 3.03 -15.23 3.00
CA GLU A 165 2.99 -16.35 2.06
C GLU A 165 2.07 -17.47 2.56
N GLY A 166 1.58 -18.27 1.62
CA GLY A 166 0.85 -19.50 1.92
C GLY A 166 1.78 -20.57 2.50
N LEU A 167 1.20 -21.68 2.95
CA LEU A 167 2.01 -22.84 3.33
C LEU A 167 2.47 -23.60 2.08
N ALA A 168 3.77 -23.90 1.99
CA ALA A 168 4.35 -24.71 0.91
C ALA A 168 3.69 -26.10 0.78
N THR A 169 3.12 -26.63 1.85
CA THR A 169 2.43 -27.93 1.88
C THR A 169 0.97 -27.86 1.40
N GLY A 170 0.49 -26.66 1.05
CA GLY A 170 -0.91 -26.42 0.69
C GLY A 170 -1.82 -26.12 1.89
N PHE A 171 -3.11 -26.31 1.71
CA PHE A 171 -4.14 -25.87 2.66
C PHE A 171 -4.10 -26.64 4.00
N CYS A 172 -4.20 -25.90 5.10
CA CYS A 172 -4.44 -26.45 6.43
C CYS A 172 -5.59 -25.69 7.12
N LYS A 173 -6.49 -26.43 7.78
CA LYS A 173 -7.64 -25.85 8.49
C LYS A 173 -7.24 -24.95 9.67
N ASP A 174 -6.08 -25.22 10.26
CA ASP A 174 -5.63 -24.57 11.49
C ASP A 174 -4.50 -23.57 11.28
N VAL A 175 -3.87 -23.59 10.11
CA VAL A 175 -2.80 -22.67 9.73
C VAL A 175 -3.01 -22.26 8.28
N HIS A 176 -3.25 -20.97 8.03
CA HIS A 176 -3.53 -20.48 6.67
C HIS A 176 -2.28 -20.04 5.92
N GLY A 177 -1.23 -19.66 6.65
CA GLY A 177 0.03 -19.24 6.05
C GLY A 177 1.07 -18.85 7.08
N GLN A 178 2.14 -18.22 6.60
CA GLN A 178 3.18 -17.63 7.44
C GLN A 178 3.45 -16.17 7.06
N ILE A 179 3.91 -15.41 8.05
CA ILE A 179 4.36 -14.04 7.90
C ILE A 179 5.80 -13.94 8.41
N LYS A 180 6.69 -13.38 7.59
CA LYS A 180 8.05 -13.04 7.93
C LYS A 180 8.15 -11.53 8.11
N ILE A 181 8.51 -11.11 9.31
CA ILE A 181 8.70 -9.71 9.70
C ILE A 181 10.19 -9.45 9.71
N THR A 182 10.67 -8.63 8.78
CA THR A 182 12.08 -8.21 8.70
C THR A 182 12.16 -6.74 9.09
N ARG A 183 12.72 -6.44 10.26
CA ARG A 183 13.04 -5.08 10.67
C ARG A 183 14.49 -4.81 10.35
N ARG A 184 14.73 -3.82 9.49
CA ARG A 184 16.09 -3.39 9.18
C ARG A 184 16.62 -2.51 10.29
N VAL A 185 17.86 -2.77 10.67
CA VAL A 185 18.56 -1.91 11.62
C VAL A 185 19.16 -0.74 10.84
N SER A 186 19.03 0.48 11.37
CA SER A 186 19.59 1.67 10.75
C SER A 186 21.09 1.48 10.53
N LEU A 187 21.59 1.81 9.34
CA LEU A 187 23.01 1.73 8.95
C LEU A 187 23.95 2.53 9.88
N GLU A 188 23.40 3.40 10.73
CA GLU A 188 24.14 4.18 11.72
C GLU A 188 24.74 3.33 12.86
N LEU A 189 24.20 2.12 13.10
CA LEU A 189 24.72 1.19 14.11
C LEU A 189 25.55 0.11 13.42
N THR A 190 26.85 0.38 13.29
CA THR A 190 27.81 -0.50 12.63
C THR A 190 27.91 -1.83 13.38
N GLY A 191 27.34 -2.91 12.82
CA GLY A 191 27.50 -4.29 13.30
C GLY A 191 26.22 -5.05 13.71
N GLU A 192 25.04 -4.42 13.66
CA GLU A 192 23.78 -5.10 13.96
C GLU A 192 23.16 -5.74 12.70
N GLN A 193 22.69 -6.99 12.82
CA GLN A 193 22.02 -7.73 11.74
C GLN A 193 20.52 -7.41 11.72
N ASP A 194 19.90 -7.51 10.54
CA ASP A 194 18.45 -7.41 10.39
C ASP A 194 17.73 -8.38 11.33
N VAL A 195 16.73 -7.87 12.04
CA VAL A 195 15.91 -8.69 12.95
C VAL A 195 14.79 -9.33 12.15
N VAL A 196 14.88 -10.65 11.99
CA VAL A 196 13.91 -11.45 11.23
C VAL A 196 13.11 -12.33 12.20
N GLN A 197 11.78 -12.21 12.17
CA GLN A 197 10.87 -13.02 12.96
C GLN A 197 9.84 -13.68 12.04
N ILE A 198 9.58 -14.97 12.25
CA ILE A 198 8.64 -15.74 11.43
C ILE A 198 7.51 -16.25 12.33
N TYR A 199 6.29 -15.93 11.94
CA TYR A 199 5.07 -16.38 12.60
C TYR A 199 4.18 -17.13 11.62
N GLN A 200 3.39 -18.05 12.12
CA GLN A 200 2.26 -18.63 11.40
C GLN A 200 0.99 -17.89 11.79
N TYR A 201 0.02 -17.83 10.88
CA TYR A 201 -1.24 -17.15 11.14
C TYR A 201 -2.45 -18.03 10.81
N LYS A 202 -3.53 -17.78 11.56
CA LYS A 202 -4.88 -18.29 11.29
C LYS A 202 -5.82 -17.10 11.21
N ILE A 203 -6.50 -17.00 10.07
CA ILE A 203 -7.55 -16.00 9.83
C ILE A 203 -8.85 -16.53 10.42
N GLN A 204 -9.51 -15.72 11.23
CA GLN A 204 -10.85 -15.97 11.75
C GLN A 204 -11.79 -14.90 11.19
N ASP A 205 -13.10 -15.06 11.39
CA ASP A 205 -14.11 -14.17 10.80
C ASP A 205 -13.88 -12.68 11.08
N LYS A 206 -13.30 -12.33 12.25
CA LYS A 206 -13.10 -10.94 12.69
C LYS A 206 -11.68 -10.61 13.16
N ASN A 207 -10.78 -11.59 13.18
CA ASN A 207 -9.44 -11.38 13.70
C ASN A 207 -8.43 -12.26 12.97
N VAL A 208 -7.15 -11.99 13.21
CA VAL A 208 -6.04 -12.85 12.80
C VAL A 208 -5.23 -13.18 14.03
N THR A 209 -5.01 -14.47 14.29
CA THR A 209 -4.15 -14.95 15.38
C THR A 209 -2.79 -15.34 14.83
N PHE A 210 -1.73 -14.89 15.49
CA PHE A 210 -0.34 -15.21 15.15
C PHE A 210 0.27 -16.11 16.22
N PHE A 211 1.06 -17.09 15.81
CA PHE A 211 1.77 -18.01 16.70
C PHE A 211 3.15 -18.36 16.13
N ALA A 212 4.10 -18.68 17.00
CA ALA A 212 5.41 -19.15 16.55
C ALA A 212 5.27 -20.53 15.86
N ARG A 213 6.19 -20.83 14.93
CA ARG A 213 6.18 -22.14 14.24
C ARG A 213 6.22 -23.28 15.26
N GLY A 214 5.35 -24.26 15.08
CA GLY A 214 5.25 -25.44 15.96
C GLY A 214 4.34 -25.30 17.17
N LEU A 215 3.71 -24.13 17.39
CA LEU A 215 2.72 -23.92 18.46
C LEU A 215 1.27 -23.87 17.94
N SER A 216 1.01 -24.40 16.74
CA SER A 216 -0.35 -24.46 16.21
C SER A 216 -1.16 -25.58 16.86
N ALA A 217 -2.48 -25.42 16.91
CA ALA A 217 -3.39 -26.45 17.41
C ALA A 217 -3.41 -27.74 16.57
N ALA A 218 -2.74 -27.76 15.41
CA ALA A 218 -2.55 -28.97 14.62
C ALA A 218 -1.33 -29.80 15.07
N VAL A 219 -0.44 -29.21 15.88
CA VAL A 219 0.80 -29.84 16.39
C VAL A 219 0.69 -30.17 17.89
N LEU A 220 -0.22 -29.51 18.61
CA LEU A 220 -0.52 -29.71 20.05
C LEU A 220 -1.77 -30.56 20.23
#